data_AF-A0A482XRY0-F1
#
_entry.id   AF-A0A482XRY0-F1
#
_cell.length_a   1.000
_cell.length_b   1.000
_cell.length_c   1.000
_cell.angle_alpha   90.00
_cell.angle_beta   90.00
_cell.angle_gamma   90.00
#
_symmetry.space_group_name_H-M   'P 1'
#
loop_
_entity.id
_entity.type
_entity.pdbx_description
1 polymer ?
#
loop_
_entity_poly.entity_id
_entity_poly.type
_entity_poly.pdbx_seq_one_letter_code
_entity_poly.pdbx_strand_id
1 'polypeptide(L)'
;MANLKLSSHDFIQNSFCPLIATFCSPKVDQTCRKNNLSFTELVQPFCKIGSEAYVQDSNGSSITVKNLRLNLIDVHSQPPQPTKARKLLNESVSLVTNERLTTCEIGTHLLEVPSAFPWFESWRETFLQVQFPSDHEFLKHYLGCILVVSSKETNPAESLARMEEDLGKMQNLAPNTLPKWFSPTNILRYYVLLHDSLDTDQKVSESVFEGMCTTYGPKNCFLLRINSQSPTPTENELTDPWIPYINKNISPQDNVNDNDVDNHISSSTGSLETGQEADEHPVILHPLSPVSETQNIIMNSNSYDKMISQPPSVEWSTLADGK
;
A
#
# COMPACT_ATOMS: atom_id res chain seq x y z
N MET A 1 -4.78 19.09 21.78
CA MET A 1 -5.16 17.82 21.11
C MET A 1 -4.99 18.05 19.63
N ALA A 2 -4.18 17.25 18.93
CA ALA A 2 -4.06 17.35 17.47
C ALA A 2 -5.46 17.32 16.84
N ASN A 3 -5.73 18.20 15.89
CA ASN A 3 -7.01 18.25 15.17
C ASN A 3 -7.08 17.05 14.22
N LEU A 4 -7.21 15.85 14.79
CA LEU A 4 -7.67 14.67 14.08
C LEU A 4 -9.07 15.00 13.57
N LYS A 5 -9.18 15.40 12.29
CA LYS A 5 -10.46 15.61 11.61
C LYS A 5 -11.31 14.32 11.54
N LEU A 6 -10.75 13.18 11.96
CA LEU A 6 -11.30 11.83 11.89
C LEU A 6 -11.22 11.17 13.27
N SER A 7 -12.19 10.32 13.62
CA SER A 7 -12.07 9.49 14.82
C SER A 7 -10.91 8.50 14.72
N SER A 8 -10.43 7.96 15.84
CA SER A 8 -9.39 6.91 15.83
C SER A 8 -9.82 5.67 15.01
N HIS A 9 -11.10 5.32 15.09
CA HIS A 9 -11.69 4.24 14.31
C HIS A 9 -11.62 4.54 12.80
N ASP A 10 -12.05 5.73 12.38
CA ASP A 10 -12.01 6.13 10.97
C ASP A 10 -10.58 6.22 10.45
N PHE A 11 -9.64 6.67 11.28
CA PHE A 11 -8.22 6.72 10.92
C PHE A 11 -7.67 5.32 10.63
N ILE A 12 -7.91 4.35 11.51
CA ILE A 12 -7.46 2.95 11.33
C ILE A 12 -8.09 2.37 10.06
N GLN A 13 -9.40 2.54 9.89
CA GLN A 13 -10.13 2.01 8.75
C GLN A 13 -9.67 2.62 7.40
N ASN A 14 -9.30 3.91 7.40
CA ASN A 14 -8.78 4.58 6.21
C ASN A 14 -7.32 4.20 5.92
N SER A 15 -6.51 3.95 6.94
CA SER A 15 -5.08 3.65 6.82
C SER A 15 -4.80 2.21 6.39
N PHE A 16 -5.62 1.27 6.85
CA PHE A 16 -5.44 -0.17 6.61
C PHE A 16 -6.58 -0.76 5.78
N CYS A 17 -7.04 0.02 4.80
CA CYS A 17 -8.06 -0.45 3.87
C CYS A 17 -7.51 -1.55 2.94
N PRO A 18 -8.34 -2.54 2.55
CA PRO A 18 -7.92 -3.61 1.65
C PRO A 18 -7.34 -3.09 0.33
N LEU A 19 -6.22 -3.67 -0.09
CA LEU A 19 -5.58 -3.34 -1.36
C LEU A 19 -6.14 -4.19 -2.50
N ILE A 20 -6.45 -3.54 -3.62
CA ILE A 20 -6.86 -4.16 -4.87
C ILE A 20 -5.91 -3.67 -5.98
N ALA A 21 -5.31 -4.60 -6.72
CA ALA A 21 -4.43 -4.24 -7.82
C ALA A 21 -5.26 -3.78 -9.03
N THR A 22 -4.78 -2.78 -9.76
CA THR A 22 -5.29 -2.42 -11.09
C THR A 22 -4.25 -2.78 -12.13
N PHE A 23 -4.64 -3.52 -13.17
CA PHE A 23 -3.79 -3.84 -14.29
C PHE A 23 -4.45 -3.29 -15.56
N CYS A 24 -3.89 -2.20 -16.09
CA CYS A 24 -4.47 -1.47 -17.21
C CYS A 24 -3.73 -1.77 -18.51
N SER A 25 -4.47 -1.88 -19.63
CA SER A 25 -3.85 -1.92 -20.95
C SER A 25 -3.25 -0.55 -21.32
N PRO A 26 -2.26 -0.48 -22.21
CA PRO A 26 -1.68 0.81 -22.63
C PRO A 26 -2.71 1.79 -23.20
N LYS A 27 -3.79 1.30 -23.83
CA LYS A 27 -4.85 2.17 -24.35
C LYS A 27 -5.75 2.75 -23.26
N VAL A 28 -5.90 2.05 -22.13
CA VAL A 28 -6.60 2.60 -20.95
C VAL A 28 -5.85 3.83 -20.46
N ASP A 29 -4.53 3.73 -20.27
CA ASP A 29 -3.72 4.88 -19.85
C ASP A 29 -3.81 6.04 -20.83
N GLN A 30 -3.74 5.77 -22.14
CA GLN A 30 -3.92 6.81 -23.17
C GLN A 30 -5.29 7.48 -23.09
N THR A 31 -6.33 6.72 -22.77
CA THR A 31 -7.69 7.25 -22.63
C THR A 31 -7.82 8.11 -21.36
N CYS A 32 -7.33 7.63 -20.21
CA CYS A 32 -7.38 8.36 -18.94
C CYS A 32 -6.51 9.63 -18.97
N ARG A 33 -5.33 9.59 -19.63
CA ARG A 33 -4.40 10.72 -19.76
C ARG A 33 -5.00 11.95 -20.43
N LYS A 34 -6.08 11.81 -21.20
CA LYS A 34 -6.84 12.96 -21.72
C LYS A 34 -7.40 13.86 -20.61
N ASN A 35 -7.65 13.29 -19.43
CA ASN A 35 -8.11 13.98 -18.24
C ASN A 35 -6.97 14.27 -17.25
N ASN A 36 -5.70 14.07 -17.65
CA ASN A 36 -4.50 14.17 -16.81
C ASN A 36 -4.51 13.24 -15.59
N LEU A 37 -5.18 12.08 -15.68
CA LEU A 37 -5.25 11.08 -14.63
C LEU A 37 -4.78 9.72 -15.15
N SER A 38 -4.17 8.92 -14.29
CA SER A 38 -4.11 7.47 -14.44
C SER A 38 -5.48 6.84 -14.18
N PHE A 39 -5.68 5.58 -14.59
CA PHE A 39 -6.91 4.87 -14.25
C PHE A 39 -7.14 4.80 -12.74
N THR A 40 -6.09 4.51 -11.97
CA THR A 40 -6.15 4.39 -10.51
C THR A 40 -6.59 5.71 -9.86
N GLU A 41 -6.05 6.85 -10.31
CA GLU A 41 -6.47 8.17 -9.82
C GLU A 41 -7.91 8.52 -10.22
N LEU A 42 -8.29 8.19 -11.46
CA LEU A 42 -9.65 8.42 -11.97
C LEU A 42 -10.71 7.78 -11.08
N VAL A 43 -10.49 6.53 -10.65
CA VAL A 43 -11.46 5.77 -9.84
C VAL A 43 -11.35 6.02 -8.34
N GLN A 44 -10.27 6.64 -7.86
CA GLN A 44 -9.97 6.82 -6.43
C GLN A 44 -11.11 7.47 -5.61
N PRO A 45 -11.86 8.47 -6.10
CA PRO A 45 -12.99 9.04 -5.37
C PRO A 45 -14.11 8.04 -5.05
N PHE A 46 -14.24 6.99 -5.87
CA PHE A 46 -15.31 6.01 -5.79
C PHE A 46 -14.94 4.79 -4.94
N CYS A 47 -13.73 4.75 -4.37
CA CYS A 47 -13.25 3.66 -3.55
C CYS A 47 -13.81 3.64 -2.12
N LYS A 48 -14.63 4.63 -1.74
CA LYS A 48 -15.32 4.66 -0.44
C LYS A 48 -16.78 4.25 -0.61
N ILE A 49 -17.14 3.10 -0.03
CA ILE A 49 -18.50 2.58 -0.04
C ILE A 49 -19.29 3.31 1.05
N GLY A 50 -20.22 4.17 0.63
CA GLY A 50 -21.10 4.92 1.54
C GLY A 50 -22.22 4.06 2.16
N SER A 51 -22.51 2.91 1.58
CA SER A 51 -23.50 1.95 2.09
C SER A 51 -22.88 0.97 3.09
N GLU A 52 -23.75 0.24 3.80
CA GLU A 52 -23.34 -0.89 4.62
C GLU A 52 -22.87 -2.04 3.71
N ALA A 53 -21.67 -2.55 3.96
CA ALA A 53 -21.14 -3.75 3.32
C ALA A 53 -21.31 -4.95 4.23
N TYR A 54 -21.51 -6.14 3.65
CA TYR A 54 -21.67 -7.39 4.39
C TYR A 54 -20.49 -8.30 4.09
N VAL A 55 -19.71 -8.60 5.13
CA VAL A 55 -18.57 -9.52 5.05
C VAL A 55 -18.96 -10.81 5.76
N GLN A 56 -18.75 -11.95 5.11
CA GLN A 56 -18.95 -13.25 5.75
C GLN A 56 -17.64 -13.72 6.39
N ASP A 57 -17.70 -14.16 7.64
CA ASP A 57 -16.58 -14.84 8.28
C ASP A 57 -16.44 -16.29 7.80
N SER A 58 -15.40 -16.99 8.25
CA SER A 58 -15.16 -18.40 7.91
C SER A 58 -16.28 -19.35 8.36
N ASN A 59 -17.14 -18.90 9.29
CA ASN A 59 -18.27 -19.66 9.81
C ASN A 59 -19.58 -19.31 9.08
N GLY A 60 -19.53 -18.42 8.07
CA GLY A 60 -20.68 -17.95 7.31
C GLY A 60 -21.51 -16.86 8.01
N SER A 61 -21.06 -16.35 9.16
CA SER A 61 -21.72 -15.26 9.87
C SER A 61 -21.48 -13.93 9.13
N SER A 62 -22.53 -13.14 8.94
CA SER A 62 -22.44 -11.86 8.25
C SER A 62 -22.17 -10.72 9.22
N ILE A 63 -21.05 -10.04 9.03
CA ILE A 63 -20.64 -8.85 9.75
C ILE A 63 -20.94 -7.63 8.87
N THR A 64 -21.63 -6.65 9.45
CA THR A 64 -21.92 -5.37 8.78
C THR A 64 -20.74 -4.42 8.97
N VAL A 65 -20.16 -3.95 7.86
CA VAL A 65 -19.05 -3.00 7.84
C VAL A 65 -19.54 -1.69 7.22
N LYS A 66 -19.50 -0.60 8.00
CA LYS A 66 -19.86 0.74 7.52
C LYS A 66 -18.63 1.44 6.97
N ASN A 67 -18.80 2.32 5.98
CA ASN A 67 -17.73 3.15 5.41
C ASN A 67 -16.52 2.34 4.91
N LEU A 68 -16.77 1.16 4.33
CA LEU A 68 -15.69 0.33 3.80
C LEU A 68 -14.96 1.10 2.69
N ARG A 69 -13.66 1.30 2.87
CA ARG A 69 -12.78 1.89 1.87
C ARG A 69 -11.94 0.78 1.24
N LEU A 70 -11.72 0.89 -0.06
CA LEU A 70 -10.74 0.10 -0.80
C LEU A 70 -9.60 1.01 -1.23
N ASN A 71 -8.43 0.46 -1.46
CA ASN A 71 -7.32 1.19 -2.04
C ASN A 71 -6.88 0.49 -3.32
N LEU A 72 -7.05 1.20 -4.44
CA LEU A 72 -6.63 0.71 -5.75
C LEU A 72 -5.20 1.18 -5.99
N ILE A 73 -4.34 0.26 -6.42
CA ILE A 73 -2.95 0.56 -6.74
C ILE A 73 -2.58 -0.17 -8.04
N ASP A 74 -1.83 0.50 -8.92
CA ASP A 74 -1.27 -0.14 -10.10
C ASP A 74 -0.43 -1.38 -9.72
N VAL A 75 -0.66 -2.49 -10.43
CA VAL A 75 0.00 -3.79 -10.15
C VAL A 75 1.53 -3.72 -10.29
N HIS A 76 2.03 -2.80 -11.13
CA HIS A 76 3.45 -2.56 -11.36
C HIS A 76 4.04 -1.50 -10.43
N SER A 77 3.23 -0.86 -9.60
CA SER A 77 3.73 0.07 -8.60
C SER A 77 4.68 -0.64 -7.63
N GLN A 78 5.77 0.04 -7.31
CA GLN A 78 6.73 -0.43 -6.31
C GLN A 78 6.86 0.61 -5.21
N PRO A 79 6.85 0.18 -3.93
CA PRO A 79 7.16 1.07 -2.82
C PRO A 79 8.59 1.62 -2.99
N PRO A 80 8.87 2.82 -2.45
CA PRO A 80 10.20 3.39 -2.52
C PRO A 80 11.23 2.50 -1.81
N GLN A 81 12.44 2.45 -2.36
CA GLN A 81 13.58 1.79 -1.72
C GLN A 81 13.86 2.40 -0.33
N PRO A 82 14.40 1.64 0.64
CA PRO A 82 14.60 2.11 2.02
C PRO A 82 15.33 3.45 2.15
N THR A 83 16.34 3.71 1.31
CA THR A 83 17.08 4.98 1.30
C THR A 83 16.18 6.16 0.91
N LYS A 84 15.38 5.99 -0.14
CA LYS A 84 14.42 7.01 -0.59
C LYS A 84 13.27 7.19 0.41
N ALA A 85 12.78 6.09 1.00
CA ALA A 85 11.79 6.14 2.07
C ALA A 85 12.27 7.00 3.25
N ARG A 86 13.54 6.85 3.68
CA ARG A 86 14.14 7.71 4.72
C ARG A 86 14.23 9.18 4.29
N LYS A 87 14.63 9.46 3.05
CA LYS A 87 14.65 10.83 2.50
C LYS A 87 13.27 11.48 2.58
N LEU A 88 12.24 10.78 2.13
CA LEU A 88 10.84 11.23 2.18
C LEU A 88 10.36 11.46 3.61
N LEU A 89 10.70 10.58 4.55
CA LEU A 89 10.38 10.77 5.96
C LEU A 89 11.04 12.03 6.52
N ASN A 90 12.31 12.28 6.21
CA ASN A 90 13.00 13.50 6.64
C ASN A 90 12.39 14.76 6.01
N GLU A 91 12.08 14.72 4.71
CA GLU A 91 11.43 15.82 3.99
C GLU A 91 10.04 16.13 4.56
N SER A 92 9.27 15.09 4.91
CA SER A 92 7.91 15.23 5.48
C SER A 92 7.87 16.01 6.79
N VAL A 93 8.97 16.00 7.55
CA VAL A 93 9.15 16.79 8.79
C VAL A 93 9.69 18.18 8.45
N SER A 94 10.68 18.26 7.56
CA SER A 94 11.40 19.49 7.24
C SER A 94 10.56 20.52 6.48
N LEU A 95 9.60 20.07 5.67
CA LEU A 95 8.74 20.92 4.85
C LEU A 95 7.55 21.51 5.63
N VAL A 96 7.33 21.08 6.87
CA VAL A 96 6.16 21.48 7.66
C VAL A 96 6.54 22.54 8.69
N THR A 97 5.93 23.71 8.59
CA THR A 97 6.08 24.80 9.56
C THR A 97 4.99 24.75 10.64
N ASN A 98 5.38 24.96 11.90
CA ASN A 98 4.45 25.14 13.01
C ASN A 98 4.18 26.63 13.21
N GLU A 99 2.99 27.11 12.85
CA GLU A 99 2.68 28.55 12.90
C GLU A 99 1.99 29.00 14.21
N ARG A 100 1.46 28.07 15.02
CA ARG A 100 0.62 28.40 16.18
C ARG A 100 1.15 27.82 17.49
N LEU A 101 1.71 28.69 18.32
CA LEU A 101 2.07 28.40 19.70
C LEU A 101 0.90 28.69 20.65
N THR A 102 0.86 28.01 21.79
CA THR A 102 -0.08 28.23 22.88
C THR A 102 0.68 28.23 24.18
N THR A 103 0.36 29.16 25.07
CA THR A 103 0.98 29.25 26.39
C THR A 103 0.39 28.19 27.32
N CYS A 104 1.24 27.41 27.96
CA CYS A 104 0.88 26.43 28.98
C CYS A 104 1.59 26.78 30.28
N GLU A 105 0.87 26.76 31.39
CA GLU A 105 1.42 26.98 32.73
C GLU A 105 1.81 25.62 33.34
N ILE A 106 3.10 25.43 33.61
CA ILE A 106 3.63 24.26 34.31
C ILE A 106 4.29 24.74 35.60
N GLY A 107 3.59 24.57 36.72
CA GLY A 107 4.04 25.09 38.02
C GLY A 107 4.03 26.62 38.02
N THR A 108 5.21 27.23 38.18
CA THR A 108 5.40 28.70 38.13
C THR A 108 5.89 29.21 36.78
N HIS A 109 6.04 28.33 35.78
CA HIS A 109 6.62 28.67 34.49
C HIS A 109 5.54 28.71 33.41
N LEU A 110 5.51 29.81 32.65
CA LEU A 110 4.74 29.93 31.41
C LEU A 110 5.64 29.49 30.25
N LEU A 111 5.22 28.44 29.56
CA LEU A 111 5.92 27.87 28.42
C LEU A 111 5.09 28.05 27.16
N GLU A 112 5.73 28.47 26.07
CA GLU A 112 5.09 28.47 24.75
C GLU A 112 5.31 27.10 24.10
N VAL A 113 4.22 26.38 23.87
CA VAL A 113 4.25 25.05 23.26
C VAL A 113 3.45 25.04 21.95
N PRO A 114 3.84 24.28 20.93
CA PRO A 114 3.03 24.12 19.71
C PRO A 114 1.62 23.62 20.04
N SER A 115 0.62 24.30 19.48
CA SER A 115 -0.80 23.93 19.65
C SER A 115 -1.20 22.69 18.82
N ALA A 116 -0.40 22.37 17.81
CA ALA A 116 -0.57 21.24 16.91
C ALA A 116 0.80 20.68 16.51
N PHE A 117 0.79 19.46 15.96
CA PHE A 117 1.98 18.75 15.49
C PHE A 117 1.81 18.34 14.02
N PRO A 118 1.62 19.29 13.08
CA PRO A 118 1.44 18.99 11.66
C PRO A 118 2.62 18.22 11.06
N TRP A 119 3.84 18.41 11.57
CA TRP A 119 5.01 17.61 11.15
C TRP A 119 4.81 16.12 11.45
N PHE A 120 4.16 15.79 12.58
CA PHE A 120 3.91 14.41 12.96
C PHE A 120 2.81 13.80 12.10
N GLU A 121 1.79 14.57 11.74
CA GLU A 121 0.75 14.13 10.81
C GLU A 121 1.33 13.82 9.43
N SER A 122 2.13 14.75 8.88
CA SER A 122 2.86 14.56 7.61
C SER A 122 3.81 13.37 7.67
N TRP A 123 4.60 13.23 8.75
CA TRP A 123 5.50 12.10 8.93
C TRP A 123 4.76 10.78 9.04
N ARG A 124 3.65 10.72 9.80
CA ARG A 124 2.85 9.51 9.98
C ARG A 124 2.20 9.07 8.66
N GLU A 125 1.64 10.02 7.89
CA GLU A 125 1.08 9.74 6.57
C GLU A 125 2.16 9.22 5.62
N THR A 126 3.33 9.88 5.59
CA THR A 126 4.50 9.43 4.83
C THR A 126 4.95 8.04 5.26
N PHE A 127 5.03 7.77 6.57
CA PHE A 127 5.42 6.48 7.14
C PHE A 127 4.53 5.36 6.63
N LEU A 128 3.21 5.53 6.70
CA LEU A 128 2.25 4.52 6.24
C LEU A 128 2.35 4.28 4.73
N GLN A 129 2.62 5.33 3.94
CA GLN A 129 2.81 5.21 2.49
C GLN A 129 4.12 4.49 2.10
N VAL A 130 5.24 4.79 2.76
CA VAL A 130 6.57 4.27 2.37
C VAL A 130 6.85 2.83 2.84
N GLN A 131 6.04 2.25 3.74
CA GLN A 131 6.38 0.92 4.27
C GLN A 131 6.46 -0.13 3.16
N PHE A 132 7.49 -0.96 3.21
CA PHE A 132 7.68 -2.05 2.28
C PHE A 132 6.79 -3.25 2.69
N PRO A 133 6.06 -3.90 1.77
CA PRO A 133 5.27 -5.10 2.08
C PRO A 133 6.15 -6.24 2.61
N SER A 134 5.81 -6.80 3.78
CA SER A 134 6.55 -7.92 4.39
C SER A 134 5.77 -9.23 4.27
N ASP A 135 6.46 -10.37 4.12
CA ASP A 135 5.83 -11.70 4.04
C ASP A 135 5.09 -12.13 5.32
N HIS A 136 5.31 -11.42 6.42
CA HIS A 136 4.70 -11.72 7.72
C HIS A 136 3.55 -10.75 8.09
N GLU A 137 3.16 -9.85 7.19
CA GLU A 137 2.05 -8.93 7.39
C GLU A 137 1.18 -8.84 6.14
N PHE A 138 -0.14 -8.84 6.31
CA PHE A 138 -1.08 -8.91 5.19
C PHE A 138 -1.71 -7.55 4.82
N LEU A 139 -1.25 -6.45 5.42
CA LEU A 139 -1.87 -5.12 5.25
C LEU A 139 -1.60 -4.56 3.86
N LYS A 140 -0.46 -4.94 3.25
CA LYS A 140 -0.05 -4.53 1.90
C LYS A 140 -0.12 -5.64 0.86
N HIS A 141 -0.93 -6.67 1.12
CA HIS A 141 -1.17 -7.76 0.18
C HIS A 141 -2.44 -7.49 -0.64
N TYR A 142 -2.37 -7.67 -1.96
CA TYR A 142 -3.53 -7.52 -2.83
C TYR A 142 -4.52 -8.67 -2.62
N LEU A 143 -5.80 -8.33 -2.41
CA LEU A 143 -6.89 -9.32 -2.33
C LEU A 143 -7.36 -9.79 -3.71
N GLY A 144 -7.13 -8.97 -4.74
CA GLY A 144 -7.59 -9.23 -6.09
C GLY A 144 -7.01 -8.23 -7.08
N CYS A 145 -7.36 -8.41 -8.34
CA CYS A 145 -6.92 -7.58 -9.44
C CYS A 145 -8.10 -7.19 -10.35
N ILE A 146 -8.16 -5.92 -10.72
CA ILE A 146 -9.05 -5.39 -11.74
C ILE A 146 -8.25 -5.26 -13.04
N LEU A 147 -8.58 -6.08 -14.03
CA LEU A 147 -8.02 -6.01 -15.37
C LEU A 147 -8.85 -5.04 -16.21
N VAL A 148 -8.20 -4.00 -16.74
CA VAL A 148 -8.87 -2.92 -17.46
C VAL A 148 -8.39 -2.88 -18.90
N VAL A 149 -9.33 -2.91 -19.84
CA VAL A 149 -9.07 -2.71 -21.27
C VAL A 149 -9.92 -1.58 -21.82
N SER A 150 -9.45 -0.93 -22.89
CA SER A 150 -10.19 0.15 -23.54
C SER A 150 -11.14 -0.41 -24.61
N SER A 151 -12.28 0.24 -24.84
CA SER A 151 -13.14 -0.03 -26.00
C SER A 151 -12.45 0.25 -27.34
N LYS A 152 -11.29 0.92 -27.32
CA LYS A 152 -10.42 1.17 -28.48
C LYS A 152 -9.47 0.01 -28.77
N GLU A 153 -9.52 -1.07 -28.00
CA GLU A 153 -8.72 -2.24 -28.32
C GLU A 153 -9.14 -2.84 -29.66
N THR A 154 -8.15 -3.19 -30.48
CA THR A 154 -8.39 -3.86 -31.76
C THR A 154 -8.92 -5.27 -31.53
N ASN A 155 -8.42 -5.93 -30.48
CA ASN A 155 -8.90 -7.22 -30.00
C ASN A 155 -8.90 -7.24 -28.45
N PRO A 156 -9.97 -6.73 -27.80
CA PRO A 156 -10.05 -6.66 -26.34
C PRO A 156 -9.90 -8.02 -25.64
N ALA A 157 -10.39 -9.10 -26.26
CA ALA A 157 -10.31 -10.45 -25.71
C ALA A 157 -8.87 -10.98 -25.67
N GLU A 158 -8.10 -10.75 -26.73
CA GLU A 158 -6.68 -11.12 -26.77
C GLU A 158 -5.85 -10.28 -25.80
N SER A 159 -6.12 -8.98 -25.71
CA SER A 159 -5.48 -8.10 -24.71
C SER A 159 -5.71 -8.61 -23.29
N LEU A 160 -6.95 -8.96 -22.93
CA LEU A 160 -7.28 -9.51 -21.63
C LEU A 160 -6.61 -10.87 -21.38
N ALA A 161 -6.66 -11.79 -22.35
CA ALA A 161 -6.02 -13.11 -22.21
C ALA A 161 -4.51 -13.00 -21.95
N ARG A 162 -3.82 -12.07 -22.64
CA ARG A 162 -2.40 -11.80 -22.39
C ARG A 162 -2.15 -11.22 -21.00
N MET A 163 -2.98 -10.27 -20.57
CA MET A 163 -2.87 -9.67 -19.24
C MET A 163 -3.14 -10.71 -18.14
N GLU A 164 -4.04 -11.68 -18.35
CA GLU A 164 -4.25 -12.79 -17.43
C GLU A 164 -3.02 -13.72 -17.33
N GLU A 165 -2.38 -14.01 -18.46
CA GLU A 165 -1.15 -14.79 -18.48
C GLU A 165 -0.03 -14.09 -17.70
N ASP A 166 0.14 -12.77 -17.92
CA ASP A 166 1.15 -11.97 -17.23
C ASP A 166 0.85 -11.84 -15.73
N LEU A 167 -0.43 -11.68 -15.37
CA LEU A 167 -0.88 -11.70 -13.98
C LEU A 167 -0.62 -13.06 -13.31
N GLY A 168 -0.82 -14.16 -14.05
CA GLY A 168 -0.50 -15.51 -13.59
C GLY A 168 1.01 -15.70 -13.35
N LYS A 169 1.87 -15.11 -14.18
CA LYS A 169 3.32 -15.11 -13.94
C LYS A 169 3.67 -14.34 -12.66
N MET A 170 3.05 -13.18 -12.43
CA MET A 170 3.28 -12.37 -11.21
C MET A 170 2.87 -13.09 -9.92
N GLN A 171 1.88 -13.98 -9.97
CA GLN A 171 1.45 -14.77 -8.80
C GLN A 171 2.42 -15.88 -8.44
N ASN A 172 3.14 -16.41 -9.43
CA ASN A 172 4.06 -17.53 -9.27
C ASN A 172 5.52 -17.07 -9.07
N LEU A 173 5.74 -15.78 -8.78
CA LEU A 173 7.07 -15.27 -8.49
C LEU A 173 7.62 -15.83 -7.18
N ALA A 174 8.95 -15.83 -7.06
CA ALA A 174 9.64 -16.34 -5.88
C ALA A 174 9.23 -15.57 -4.59
N PRO A 175 9.36 -16.20 -3.41
CA PRO A 175 9.25 -15.49 -2.13
C PRO A 175 10.12 -14.21 -2.13
N ASN A 176 9.70 -13.18 -1.38
CA ASN A 176 10.35 -11.85 -1.38
C ASN A 176 10.23 -11.00 -2.66
N THR A 177 9.48 -11.40 -3.68
CA THR A 177 9.18 -10.54 -4.84
C THR A 177 7.85 -9.78 -4.66
N LEU A 178 7.72 -8.67 -5.40
CA LEU A 178 6.49 -7.89 -5.51
C LEU A 178 5.82 -8.18 -6.87
N PRO A 179 4.50 -8.05 -6.99
CA PRO A 179 3.54 -7.70 -5.93
C PRO A 179 3.25 -8.85 -4.94
N LYS A 180 2.78 -8.51 -3.73
CA LYS A 180 2.34 -9.48 -2.72
C LYS A 180 0.85 -9.77 -2.84
N TRP A 181 0.47 -11.04 -2.81
CA TRP A 181 -0.93 -11.50 -2.93
C TRP A 181 -1.38 -12.15 -1.64
N PHE A 182 -2.57 -11.77 -1.16
CA PHE A 182 -3.10 -12.32 0.10
C PHE A 182 -3.35 -13.83 0.01
N SER A 183 -3.89 -14.26 -1.14
CA SER A 183 -4.02 -15.67 -1.48
C SER A 183 -3.46 -15.88 -2.89
N PRO A 184 -2.23 -16.41 -3.04
CA PRO A 184 -1.58 -16.54 -4.34
C PRO A 184 -2.31 -17.50 -5.28
N THR A 185 -3.09 -18.45 -4.73
CA THR A 185 -3.82 -19.46 -5.51
C THR A 185 -5.25 -19.04 -5.88
N ASN A 186 -5.84 -18.10 -5.15
CA ASN A 186 -7.25 -17.73 -5.34
C ASN A 186 -7.44 -16.21 -5.26
N ILE A 187 -6.84 -15.48 -6.19
CA ILE A 187 -7.07 -14.05 -6.30
C ILE A 187 -8.45 -13.76 -6.93
N LEU A 188 -9.12 -12.74 -6.43
CA LEU A 188 -10.33 -12.22 -7.06
C LEU A 188 -9.96 -11.49 -8.37
N ARG A 189 -10.69 -11.76 -9.45
CA ARG A 189 -10.48 -11.11 -10.76
C ARG A 189 -11.76 -10.41 -11.20
N TYR A 190 -11.61 -9.14 -11.57
CA TYR A 190 -12.68 -8.34 -12.14
C TYR A 190 -12.20 -7.71 -13.44
N TYR A 191 -13.09 -7.56 -14.41
CA TYR A 191 -12.77 -7.11 -15.75
C TYR A 191 -13.55 -5.84 -16.04
N VAL A 192 -12.84 -4.78 -16.40
CA VAL A 192 -13.44 -3.48 -16.70
C VAL A 192 -13.17 -3.12 -18.14
N LEU A 193 -14.24 -2.85 -18.90
CA LEU A 193 -14.14 -2.18 -20.19
C LEU A 193 -14.25 -0.67 -19.96
N LEU A 194 -13.18 0.08 -20.23
CA LEU A 194 -13.19 1.53 -20.21
C LEU A 194 -13.62 2.07 -21.58
N HIS A 195 -14.64 2.91 -21.60
CA HIS A 195 -15.16 3.53 -22.81
C HIS A 195 -15.23 5.05 -22.66
N ASP A 196 -14.56 5.77 -23.57
CA ASP A 196 -14.71 7.22 -23.69
C ASP A 196 -15.81 7.53 -24.68
N SER A 197 -16.92 8.08 -24.20
CA SER A 197 -18.16 8.29 -24.98
C SER A 197 -17.98 9.29 -26.12
N LEU A 198 -16.89 10.06 -26.12
CA LEU A 198 -16.58 11.04 -27.15
C LEU A 198 -15.78 10.46 -28.33
N ASP A 199 -15.16 9.29 -28.15
CA ASP A 199 -14.24 8.73 -29.15
C ASP A 199 -14.82 7.61 -30.01
N THR A 200 -15.80 6.87 -29.50
CA THR A 200 -16.25 5.62 -30.11
C THR A 200 -17.75 5.46 -29.93
N ASP A 201 -18.43 4.85 -30.90
CA ASP A 201 -19.87 4.60 -30.80
C ASP A 201 -20.17 3.67 -29.61
N GLN A 202 -21.16 4.07 -28.81
CA GLN A 202 -21.67 3.32 -27.68
C GLN A 202 -22.01 1.86 -28.04
N LYS A 203 -22.57 1.62 -29.23
CA LYS A 203 -22.96 0.26 -29.67
C LYS A 203 -21.77 -0.70 -29.78
N VAL A 204 -20.60 -0.18 -30.17
CA VAL A 204 -19.37 -0.97 -30.26
C VAL A 204 -18.94 -1.41 -28.85
N SER A 205 -18.98 -0.50 -27.89
CA SER A 205 -18.62 -0.80 -26.50
C SER A 205 -19.55 -1.84 -25.87
N GLU A 206 -20.85 -1.79 -26.16
CA GLU A 206 -21.85 -2.72 -25.65
C GLU A 206 -21.64 -4.14 -26.20
N SER A 207 -21.34 -4.27 -27.49
CA SER A 207 -21.03 -5.56 -28.11
C SER A 207 -19.75 -6.20 -27.54
N VAL A 208 -18.69 -5.41 -27.37
CA VAL A 208 -17.45 -5.89 -26.73
C VAL A 208 -17.72 -6.33 -25.29
N PHE A 209 -18.50 -5.54 -24.54
CA PHE A 209 -18.83 -5.84 -23.16
C PHE A 209 -19.65 -7.13 -23.00
N GLU A 210 -20.60 -7.39 -23.91
CA GLU A 210 -21.37 -8.64 -23.95
C GLU A 210 -20.44 -9.85 -24.20
N GLY A 211 -19.47 -9.70 -25.10
CA GLY A 211 -18.43 -10.72 -25.33
C GLY A 211 -17.61 -10.99 -24.05
N MET A 212 -17.18 -9.94 -23.34
CA MET A 212 -16.48 -10.10 -22.06
C MET A 212 -17.34 -10.82 -21.00
N CYS A 213 -18.63 -10.47 -20.88
CA CYS A 213 -19.54 -11.13 -19.95
C CYS A 213 -19.72 -12.62 -20.26
N THR A 214 -19.71 -12.98 -21.55
CA THR A 214 -19.80 -14.37 -22.01
C THR A 214 -18.57 -15.18 -21.58
N THR A 215 -17.37 -14.59 -21.70
CA THR A 215 -16.10 -15.28 -21.38
C THR A 215 -15.81 -15.33 -19.89
N TYR A 216 -16.00 -14.21 -19.17
CA TYR A 216 -15.53 -14.04 -17.78
C TYR A 216 -16.66 -14.06 -16.74
N GLY A 217 -17.90 -14.15 -17.20
CA GLY A 217 -19.10 -14.15 -16.38
C GLY A 217 -19.62 -12.74 -16.09
N PRO A 218 -20.94 -12.51 -16.18
CA PRO A 218 -21.53 -11.17 -16.06
C PRO A 218 -21.35 -10.54 -14.67
N LYS A 219 -21.09 -11.34 -13.63
CA LYS A 219 -20.85 -10.85 -12.26
C LYS A 219 -19.46 -10.23 -12.07
N ASN A 220 -18.52 -10.55 -12.95
CA ASN A 220 -17.13 -10.13 -12.84
C ASN A 220 -16.78 -9.02 -13.84
N CYS A 221 -17.68 -8.69 -14.77
CA CYS A 221 -17.46 -7.73 -15.84
C CYS A 221 -18.21 -6.42 -15.58
N PHE A 222 -17.53 -5.29 -15.78
CA PHE A 222 -18.12 -3.95 -15.65
C PHE A 222 -17.76 -3.05 -16.83
N LEU A 223 -18.69 -2.21 -17.24
CA LEU A 223 -18.49 -1.18 -18.27
C LEU A 223 -18.38 0.18 -17.60
N LEU A 224 -17.18 0.77 -17.63
CA LEU A 224 -16.94 2.12 -17.12
C LEU A 224 -16.95 3.11 -18.28
N ARG A 225 -17.93 4.02 -18.28
CA ARG A 225 -18.02 5.10 -19.26
C ARG A 225 -17.43 6.38 -18.68
N ILE A 226 -16.61 7.05 -19.48
CA ILE A 226 -16.05 8.38 -19.17
C ILE A 226 -16.32 9.34 -20.32
N ASN A 227 -16.14 10.62 -20.05
CA ASN A 227 -16.26 11.68 -21.03
C ASN A 227 -15.00 12.54 -20.91
N SER A 228 -14.06 12.38 -21.85
CA SER A 228 -12.82 13.15 -21.78
C SER A 228 -12.92 14.44 -22.60
N GLN A 229 -12.80 15.59 -21.93
CA GLN A 229 -12.82 16.89 -22.62
C GLN A 229 -11.41 17.44 -22.77
N SER A 230 -11.08 17.97 -23.95
CA SER A 230 -9.85 18.74 -24.12
C SER A 230 -9.90 20.00 -23.27
N PRO A 231 -8.81 20.38 -22.57
CA PRO A 231 -8.82 21.53 -21.66
C PRO A 231 -9.28 22.78 -22.39
N THR A 232 -10.43 23.33 -21.97
CA THR A 232 -10.94 24.58 -22.54
C THR A 232 -10.34 25.76 -21.78
N PRO A 233 -9.87 26.82 -22.45
CA PRO A 233 -9.15 27.92 -21.80
C PRO A 233 -10.01 28.78 -20.85
N THR A 234 -11.30 28.48 -20.71
CA THR A 234 -12.29 29.32 -20.01
C THR A 234 -12.78 28.76 -18.67
N GLU A 235 -12.36 27.56 -18.26
CA GLU A 235 -12.86 26.87 -17.05
C GLU A 235 -11.94 26.99 -15.82
N ASN A 236 -11.10 28.03 -15.75
CA ASN A 236 -10.15 28.25 -14.65
C ASN A 236 -10.80 28.64 -13.30
N GLU A 237 -12.14 28.66 -13.18
CA GLU A 237 -12.84 29.08 -11.95
C GLU A 237 -13.30 27.92 -11.05
N LEU A 238 -13.24 26.67 -11.52
CA LEU A 238 -13.65 25.51 -10.73
C LEU A 238 -12.44 24.82 -10.08
N THR A 239 -12.55 24.53 -8.78
CA THR A 239 -11.56 23.70 -8.08
C THR A 239 -11.68 22.26 -8.57
N ASP A 240 -10.56 21.66 -8.96
CA ASP A 240 -10.53 20.27 -9.43
C ASP A 240 -11.02 19.30 -8.32
N PRO A 241 -12.11 18.55 -8.57
CA PRO A 241 -12.71 17.66 -7.57
C PRO A 241 -11.86 16.41 -7.28
N TRP A 242 -10.84 16.09 -8.09
CA TRP A 242 -9.91 14.97 -7.83
C TRP A 242 -8.76 15.34 -6.89
N ILE A 243 -8.46 16.63 -6.68
CA ILE A 243 -7.38 17.10 -5.79
C ILE A 243 -7.36 16.39 -4.41
N PRO A 244 -8.50 16.18 -3.71
CA PRO A 244 -8.49 15.52 -2.40
C PRO A 244 -8.12 14.03 -2.44
N TYR A 245 -8.18 13.41 -3.62
CA TYR A 245 -8.02 11.97 -3.83
C TYR A 245 -6.71 11.60 -4.50
N ILE A 246 -6.16 12.51 -5.31
CA ILE A 246 -4.78 12.46 -5.81
C ILE A 246 -3.87 12.82 -4.63
N ASN A 247 -3.84 11.94 -3.62
CA ASN A 247 -2.77 11.99 -2.65
C ASN A 247 -1.46 11.83 -3.40
N LYS A 248 -0.41 12.51 -2.91
CA LYS A 248 0.97 12.33 -3.33
C LYS A 248 1.42 10.91 -3.01
N ASN A 249 0.85 9.90 -3.68
CA ASN A 249 1.48 8.61 -3.80
C ASN A 249 2.88 8.95 -4.28
N ILE A 250 3.87 8.58 -3.49
CA ILE A 250 5.27 8.79 -3.83
C ILE A 250 5.46 8.08 -5.17
N SER A 251 5.50 8.87 -6.23
CA SER A 251 5.52 8.35 -7.58
C SER A 251 6.78 7.50 -7.75
N PRO A 252 6.67 6.29 -8.31
CA PRO A 252 7.85 5.50 -8.70
C PRO A 252 8.73 6.24 -9.71
N GLN A 253 8.20 7.26 -10.41
CA GLN A 253 8.94 8.01 -11.42
C GLN A 253 9.98 9.00 -10.85
N ASP A 254 9.94 9.31 -9.55
CA ASP A 254 11.06 10.00 -8.90
C ASP A 254 12.28 9.07 -8.66
N ASN A 255 12.32 7.88 -9.29
CA ASN A 255 13.41 6.91 -9.16
C ASN A 255 14.52 7.08 -10.22
N VAL A 256 14.43 8.03 -11.16
CA VAL A 256 15.33 8.04 -12.34
C VAL A 256 16.50 9.02 -12.27
N ASN A 257 16.57 9.98 -11.33
CA ASN A 257 17.57 11.08 -11.46
C ASN A 257 18.57 11.32 -10.31
N ASP A 258 18.72 10.43 -9.32
CA ASP A 258 19.71 10.63 -8.23
C ASP A 258 21.03 9.83 -8.41
N ASN A 259 21.30 9.28 -9.60
CA ASN A 259 22.53 8.49 -9.85
C ASN A 259 23.73 9.27 -10.40
N ASP A 260 23.62 10.58 -10.61
CA ASP A 260 24.69 11.39 -11.22
C ASP A 260 25.22 12.52 -10.33
N VAL A 261 25.54 12.25 -9.05
CA VAL A 261 26.59 13.02 -8.35
C VAL A 261 27.25 12.12 -7.29
N ASP A 262 28.58 12.17 -7.24
CA ASP A 262 29.47 11.54 -6.24
C ASP A 262 29.97 10.11 -6.51
N ASN A 263 30.55 9.92 -7.69
CA ASN A 263 31.71 9.04 -7.84
C ASN A 263 32.98 9.90 -7.86
N HIS A 264 33.48 10.30 -6.69
CA HIS A 264 34.90 10.55 -6.41
C HIS A 264 35.06 11.04 -4.96
N ILE A 265 35.43 10.15 -4.05
CA ILE A 265 36.54 10.31 -3.09
C ILE A 265 36.82 8.91 -2.52
N SER A 266 37.97 8.39 -2.92
CA SER A 266 38.61 7.22 -2.34
C SER A 266 39.06 7.52 -0.91
N SER A 267 38.96 6.50 -0.06
CA SER A 267 39.82 6.22 1.11
C SER A 267 40.06 7.35 2.11
N SER A 268 39.36 7.31 3.24
CA SER A 268 39.99 7.46 4.55
C SER A 268 39.12 6.82 5.64
N THR A 269 39.57 5.66 6.09
CA THR A 269 39.29 5.16 7.43
C THR A 269 39.84 6.20 8.42
N GLY A 270 38.94 6.97 9.02
CA GLY A 270 39.25 7.91 10.09
C GLY A 270 38.47 7.53 11.34
N SER A 271 39.06 6.63 12.13
CA SER A 271 38.68 6.43 13.52
C SER A 271 38.80 7.77 14.26
N LEU A 272 37.71 8.24 14.87
CA LEU A 272 37.78 9.13 16.02
C LEU A 272 37.26 8.36 17.22
N GLU A 273 38.18 7.71 17.92
CA GLU A 273 38.03 7.41 19.33
C GLU A 273 38.07 8.73 20.10
N THR A 274 36.97 9.06 20.77
CA THR A 274 37.03 9.85 21.99
C THR A 274 36.26 9.07 23.04
N GLY A 275 37.01 8.45 23.95
CA GLY A 275 36.45 7.72 25.07
C GLY A 275 35.93 8.69 26.12
N GLN A 276 34.71 8.44 26.59
CA GLN A 276 34.32 8.69 27.97
C GLN A 276 33.13 7.81 28.34
N GLU A 277 33.10 7.46 29.62
CA GLU A 277 32.57 6.25 30.23
C GLU A 277 31.04 6.14 30.21
N ALA A 278 30.59 4.88 30.11
CA ALA A 278 29.39 4.28 30.69
C ALA A 278 28.11 5.13 30.83
N ASP A 279 27.14 4.84 29.96
CA ASP A 279 25.77 4.54 30.40
C ASP A 279 25.08 3.65 29.34
N GLU A 280 24.64 2.47 29.75
CA GLU A 280 23.87 1.54 28.91
C GLU A 280 22.47 2.12 28.65
N HIS A 281 22.32 2.91 27.60
CA HIS A 281 21.00 3.21 27.05
C HIS A 281 20.62 2.18 25.99
N PRO A 282 19.40 1.63 26.04
CA PRO A 282 18.95 0.69 25.02
C PRO A 282 18.96 1.40 23.67
N VAL A 283 19.73 0.87 22.72
CA VAL A 283 19.70 1.30 21.33
C VAL A 283 18.28 1.04 20.82
N ILE A 284 17.47 2.09 20.72
CA ILE A 284 16.13 1.99 20.13
C ILE A 284 16.34 1.76 18.64
N LEU A 285 16.28 0.48 18.24
CA LEU A 285 16.28 0.07 16.84
C LEU A 285 15.07 0.69 16.15
N HIS A 286 15.34 1.56 15.18
CA HIS A 286 14.31 2.15 14.33
C HIS A 286 13.58 1.03 13.55
N PRO A 287 12.24 1.05 13.43
CA PRO A 287 11.46 -0.02 12.81
C PRO A 287 11.74 -0.24 11.29
N LEU A 288 12.59 0.60 10.69
CA LEU A 288 13.07 0.47 9.30
C LEU A 288 14.59 0.33 9.19
N SER A 289 15.26 -0.03 10.30
CA SER A 289 16.68 -0.40 10.26
C SER A 289 16.86 -1.68 9.45
N PRO A 290 17.85 -1.75 8.55
CA PRO A 290 18.09 -2.95 7.77
C PRO A 290 18.56 -4.05 8.74
N VAL A 291 17.92 -5.22 8.68
CA VAL A 291 18.45 -6.40 9.34
C VAL A 291 19.69 -6.81 8.56
N SER A 292 20.87 -6.38 9.00
CA SER A 292 22.11 -6.93 8.48
C SER A 292 22.16 -8.41 8.90
N GLU A 293 22.40 -9.31 7.95
CA GLU A 293 22.54 -10.76 8.17
C GLU A 293 23.70 -11.16 9.12
N THR A 294 24.33 -10.20 9.80
CA THR A 294 25.43 -10.43 10.74
C THR A 294 24.96 -10.79 12.16
N GLN A 295 23.66 -10.97 12.41
CA GLN A 295 23.13 -11.40 13.72
C GLN A 295 23.24 -12.91 14.01
N ASN A 296 24.15 -13.62 13.35
CA ASN A 296 24.48 -15.02 13.66
C ASN A 296 25.61 -15.21 14.71
N ILE A 297 26.01 -14.16 15.45
CA ILE A 297 27.10 -14.28 16.46
C ILE A 297 26.64 -14.04 17.91
N ILE A 298 25.36 -13.72 18.17
CA ILE A 298 24.85 -13.55 19.56
C ILE A 298 23.71 -14.53 19.88
N MET A 299 23.87 -15.80 19.49
CA MET A 299 23.06 -16.91 20.03
C MET A 299 23.91 -18.10 20.45
N ASN A 300 25.16 -17.85 20.88
CA ASN A 300 26.00 -18.89 21.47
C ASN A 300 26.62 -18.42 22.79
N SER A 301 25.76 -18.10 23.76
CA SER A 301 26.14 -18.00 25.16
C SER A 301 25.03 -18.54 26.06
N ASN A 302 24.63 -19.80 25.82
CA ASN A 302 23.95 -20.59 26.85
C ASN A 302 24.99 -21.47 27.56
N SER A 303 25.69 -20.86 28.51
CA SER A 303 26.24 -21.59 29.65
C SER A 303 25.74 -20.86 30.88
N TYR A 304 24.60 -21.28 31.40
CA TYR A 304 24.12 -21.24 32.79
C TYR A 304 22.63 -21.55 32.75
N ASP A 305 22.28 -22.82 32.52
CA ASP A 305 21.07 -23.42 33.08
C ASP A 305 21.20 -24.93 33.01
N LYS A 306 22.02 -25.43 33.93
CA LYS A 306 22.14 -26.84 34.26
C LYS A 306 21.61 -27.03 35.67
N MET A 307 20.32 -26.79 35.87
CA MET A 307 19.58 -27.32 37.01
C MET A 307 18.09 -27.21 36.74
N ILE A 308 17.35 -28.27 37.07
CA ILE A 308 15.90 -28.46 36.93
C ILE A 308 15.47 -29.03 35.56
N SER A 309 15.64 -30.35 35.41
CA SER A 309 14.70 -31.15 34.62
C SER A 309 14.29 -32.39 35.43
N GLN A 310 12.98 -32.51 35.67
CA GLN A 310 12.20 -33.77 35.66
C GLN A 310 10.72 -33.44 35.96
N PRO A 311 9.79 -33.68 35.03
CA PRO A 311 8.46 -34.13 35.38
C PRO A 311 8.42 -35.67 35.41
N PRO A 312 7.60 -36.31 36.26
CA PRO A 312 7.60 -37.76 36.40
C PRO A 312 6.92 -38.45 35.21
N SER A 313 7.52 -39.55 34.77
CA SER A 313 7.00 -40.48 33.77
C SER A 313 5.80 -41.26 34.34
N VAL A 314 4.66 -41.22 33.65
CA VAL A 314 3.52 -42.12 33.91
C VAL A 314 3.67 -43.34 33.01
N GLU A 315 4.03 -44.48 33.59
CA GLU A 315 3.99 -45.78 32.91
C GLU A 315 2.54 -46.30 32.84
N TRP A 316 2.06 -46.58 31.63
CA TRP A 316 0.88 -47.41 31.41
C TRP A 316 1.35 -48.83 31.08
N SER A 317 1.22 -49.74 32.04
CA SER A 317 1.48 -51.17 31.86
C SER A 317 0.30 -51.84 31.16
N THR A 318 0.54 -52.30 29.93
CA THR A 318 -0.28 -53.32 29.27
C THR A 318 -0.06 -54.68 29.92
N LEU A 319 -1.13 -55.24 30.50
CA LEU A 319 -1.23 -56.65 30.88
C LEU A 319 -2.30 -57.30 29.99
N ALA A 320 -1.89 -58.26 29.18
CA ALA A 320 -2.78 -59.17 28.47
C ALA A 320 -2.67 -60.57 29.11
N ASP A 321 -3.84 -61.07 29.51
CA ASP A 321 -4.35 -62.44 29.66
C ASP A 321 -3.64 -63.50 30.51
N GLY A 322 -4.43 -64.14 31.40
CA GLY A 322 -4.13 -65.45 31.96
C GLY A 322 -5.04 -65.91 33.12
N LYS A 323 -6.13 -66.60 32.76
CA LYS A 323 -7.13 -67.37 33.56
C LYS A 323 -8.31 -66.64 34.18
#